data_AF-A0A963RTR2-F1
#
_entry.id   AF-A0A963RTR2-F1
#
_cell.length_a   1.000
_cell.length_b   1.000
_cell.length_c   1.000
_cell.angle_alpha   90.00
_cell.angle_beta   90.00
_cell.angle_gamma   90.00
#
_symmetry.space_group_name_H-M   'P 1'
#
loop_
_entity.id
_entity.type
_entity.pdbx_description
1 polymer ?
#
loop_
_entity_poly.entity_id
_entity_poly.type
_entity_poly.pdbx_seq_one_letter_code
_entity_poly.pdbx_strand_id
1 'polypeptide(L)'
;MQNTHDLAAFRQGIRDFVRQRLPDDLRQTVRRGQQPTRDQLVAWHDVLAGEGLLVPHWPETWGGRGWNVQQQMVFDEEMALGDAPE
;
A
#
# COMPACT_ATOMS: atom_id res chain seq x y z
N MET A 1 0.04 25.00 -11.87
CA MET A 1 0.76 23.70 -11.76
C MET A 1 0.48 23.11 -10.38
N GLN A 2 -0.79 22.78 -10.09
CA GLN A 2 -1.25 22.46 -8.73
C GLN A 2 -1.04 20.99 -8.32
N ASN A 3 -0.66 20.09 -9.24
CA ASN A 3 -0.76 18.64 -9.01
C ASN A 3 0.54 17.97 -8.51
N THR A 4 1.72 18.56 -8.73
CA THR A 4 2.99 17.89 -8.39
C THR A 4 3.29 17.91 -6.89
N HIS A 5 2.97 19.02 -6.21
CA HIS A 5 3.16 19.13 -4.75
C HIS A 5 2.23 18.19 -3.98
N ASP A 6 1.01 18.02 -4.47
CA ASP A 6 0.03 17.11 -3.89
C ASP A 6 0.45 15.64 -4.04
N LEU A 7 0.95 15.27 -5.23
CA LEU A 7 1.42 13.91 -5.48
C LEU A 7 2.69 13.55 -4.67
N ALA A 8 3.60 14.50 -4.46
CA ALA A 8 4.78 14.28 -3.64
C ALA A 8 4.41 14.06 -2.15
N ALA A 9 3.46 14.83 -1.63
CA ALA A 9 2.95 14.65 -0.27
C ALA A 9 2.21 13.31 -0.14
N PHE A 10 1.38 12.95 -1.12
CA PHE A 10 0.71 11.66 -1.18
C PHE A 10 1.71 10.49 -1.17
N ARG A 11 2.75 10.55 -2.01
CA ARG A 11 3.83 9.54 -2.04
C ARG A 11 4.48 9.38 -0.67
N GLN A 12 4.82 10.49 -0.02
CA GLN A 12 5.42 10.45 1.31
C GLN A 12 4.46 9.80 2.33
N GLY A 13 3.16 10.11 2.24
CA GLY A 13 2.14 9.48 3.07
C GLY A 13 2.07 7.95 2.89
N ILE A 14 2.08 7.45 1.64
CA ILE A 14 2.09 6.01 1.39
C ILE A 14 3.39 5.37 1.89
N ARG A 15 4.54 6.00 1.64
CA ARG A 15 5.83 5.51 2.14
C ARG A 15 5.83 5.36 3.66
N ASP A 16 5.35 6.37 4.37
CA ASP A 16 5.30 6.37 5.82
C ASP A 16 4.32 5.32 6.33
N PHE A 17 3.17 5.15 5.67
CA PHE A 17 2.24 4.08 5.95
C PHE A 17 2.91 2.70 5.82
N VAL A 18 3.54 2.40 4.69
CA VAL A 18 4.20 1.10 4.47
C VAL A 18 5.34 0.88 5.47
N ARG A 19 6.10 1.92 5.79
CA ARG A 19 7.17 1.85 6.80
C ARG A 19 6.64 1.53 8.19
N GLN A 20 5.51 2.13 8.58
CA GLN A 20 4.97 2.02 9.93
C GLN A 20 4.09 0.80 10.14
N ARG A 21 3.41 0.34 9.07
CA ARG A 21 2.31 -0.62 9.18
C ARG A 21 2.59 -1.98 8.57
N LEU A 22 3.54 -2.09 7.64
CA LEU A 22 3.96 -3.41 7.13
C LEU A 22 4.77 -4.13 8.21
N PRO A 23 4.32 -5.33 8.68
CA PRO A 23 5.05 -6.11 9.65
C PRO A 23 6.47 -6.46 9.17
N ASP A 24 7.45 -6.31 10.06
CA ASP A 24 8.86 -6.51 9.70
C ASP A 24 9.18 -7.95 9.27
N ASP A 25 8.52 -8.95 9.86
CA ASP A 25 8.69 -10.34 9.47
C ASP A 25 8.22 -10.58 8.04
N LEU A 26 7.06 -10.02 7.66
CA LEU A 26 6.53 -10.09 6.31
C LEU A 26 7.43 -9.34 5.32
N ARG A 27 7.87 -8.12 5.67
CA ARG A 27 8.83 -7.35 4.87
C ARG A 27 10.08 -8.17 4.55
N GLN A 28 10.65 -8.84 5.55
CA GLN A 28 11.85 -9.66 5.36
C GLN A 28 11.59 -10.90 4.53
N THR A 29 10.40 -11.52 4.65
CA THR A 29 9.98 -12.64 3.79
C THR A 29 9.97 -12.20 2.32
N VAL A 30 9.27 -11.12 2.00
CA VAL A 30 9.18 -10.59 0.63
C VAL A 30 10.56 -10.18 0.10
N ARG A 31 11.34 -9.44 0.91
CA ARG A 31 12.70 -8.99 0.55
C ARG A 31 13.66 -10.14 0.23
N ARG A 32 13.46 -11.31 0.84
CA ARG A 32 14.26 -12.53 0.58
C ARG A 32 13.76 -13.32 -0.64
N GLY A 33 12.72 -12.84 -1.33
CA GLY A 33 12.07 -13.57 -2.42
C GLY A 33 11.34 -14.83 -1.94
N GLN A 34 10.98 -14.88 -0.65
CA GLN A 34 10.25 -16.01 -0.07
C GLN A 34 8.76 -15.75 -0.16
N GLN A 35 7.98 -16.83 -0.23
CA GLN A 35 6.53 -16.71 -0.29
C GLN A 35 5.95 -16.42 1.11
N PRO A 36 5.16 -15.35 1.29
CA PRO A 36 4.42 -15.10 2.52
C PRO A 36 3.53 -16.26 2.90
N THR A 37 3.41 -16.52 4.20
CA THR A 37 2.42 -17.49 4.70
C THR A 37 1.01 -16.90 4.60
N ARG A 38 -0.01 -17.78 4.63
CA ARG A 38 -1.41 -17.34 4.66
C ARG A 38 -1.69 -16.36 5.81
N ASP A 39 -1.17 -16.63 7.00
CA ASP A 39 -1.44 -15.80 8.17
C ASP A 39 -0.79 -14.42 8.06
N GLN A 40 0.41 -14.35 7.45
CA GLN A 40 1.04 -13.07 7.15
C GLN A 40 0.24 -12.25 6.12
N LEU A 41 -0.28 -12.91 5.06
CA LEU A 41 -1.13 -12.24 4.07
C LEU A 41 -2.45 -11.76 4.69
N VAL A 42 -3.10 -12.58 5.52
CA VAL A 42 -4.33 -12.19 6.23
C VAL A 42 -4.07 -10.99 7.13
N ALA A 43 -3.01 -11.02 7.94
CA ALA A 43 -2.66 -9.90 8.81
C ALA A 43 -2.40 -8.61 8.01
N TRP A 44 -1.75 -8.73 6.85
CA TRP A 44 -1.52 -7.58 5.97
C TRP A 44 -2.81 -7.05 5.35
N HIS A 45 -3.68 -7.93 4.86
CA HIS A 45 -4.98 -7.54 4.33
C HIS A 45 -5.87 -6.88 5.38
N ASP A 46 -5.83 -7.34 6.63
CA ASP A 46 -6.58 -6.72 7.74
C ASP A 46 -6.08 -5.29 8.01
N VAL A 47 -4.77 -5.07 7.96
CA VAL A 47 -4.17 -3.72 8.07
C VAL A 47 -4.63 -2.83 6.92
N LEU A 48 -4.58 -3.33 5.68
CA LEU A 48 -5.04 -2.58 4.51
C LEU A 48 -6.54 -2.29 4.58
N ALA A 49 -7.36 -3.25 4.99
CA ALA A 49 -8.80 -3.08 5.12
C ALA A 49 -9.14 -2.01 6.17
N GLY A 50 -8.45 -2.02 7.31
CA GLY A 50 -8.63 -1.03 8.37
C GLY A 50 -8.35 0.41 7.93
N GLU A 51 -7.48 0.60 6.94
CA GLU A 51 -7.14 1.91 6.37
C GLU A 51 -7.90 2.24 5.07
N GLY A 52 -8.76 1.33 4.60
CA GLY A 52 -9.47 1.47 3.31
C GLY A 52 -8.53 1.37 2.10
N LEU A 53 -7.43 0.65 2.23
CA LEU A 53 -6.36 0.48 1.24
C LEU A 53 -6.30 -0.92 0.64
N LEU A 54 -7.22 -1.83 1.02
CA LEU A 54 -7.25 -3.19 0.48
C LEU A 54 -7.69 -3.23 -0.99
N VAL A 55 -8.61 -2.34 -1.37
CA VAL A 55 -9.17 -2.25 -2.73
C VAL A 55 -9.14 -0.79 -3.21
N PRO A 56 -7.97 -0.14 -3.27
CA PRO A 56 -7.88 1.31 -3.47
C PRO A 56 -8.34 1.75 -4.87
N HIS A 57 -8.28 0.83 -5.85
CA HIS A 57 -8.72 1.04 -7.23
C HIS A 57 -10.24 0.96 -7.43
N TRP A 58 -11.01 0.52 -6.43
CA TRP A 58 -12.47 0.49 -6.53
C TRP A 58 -13.09 1.88 -6.36
N PRO A 59 -14.31 2.11 -6.86
CA PRO A 59 -15.05 3.32 -6.53
C PRO A 59 -15.30 3.41 -5.02
N GLU A 60 -15.37 4.63 -4.50
CA GLU A 60 -15.62 4.87 -3.06
C GLU A 60 -16.89 4.21 -2.54
N THR A 61 -17.92 4.10 -3.38
CA THR A 61 -19.18 3.43 -3.05
C THR A 61 -19.03 1.94 -2.71
N TRP A 62 -17.90 1.34 -3.06
CA TRP A 62 -17.56 -0.07 -2.80
C TRP A 62 -16.37 -0.21 -1.84
N GLY A 63 -15.97 0.86 -1.15
CA GLY A 63 -14.89 0.85 -0.16
C GLY A 63 -13.50 1.17 -0.71
N GLY A 64 -13.39 1.65 -1.96
CA GLY A 64 -12.14 2.18 -2.50
C GLY A 64 -11.91 3.66 -2.15
N ARG A 65 -10.85 4.26 -2.70
CA ARG A 65 -10.40 5.62 -2.32
C ARG A 65 -10.65 6.69 -3.38
N GLY A 66 -11.24 6.33 -4.52
CA GLY A 66 -11.51 7.27 -5.61
C GLY A 66 -10.24 7.88 -6.24
N TRP A 67 -9.09 7.22 -6.04
CA TRP A 67 -7.80 7.73 -6.49
C TRP A 67 -7.69 7.78 -8.02
N ASN A 68 -7.06 8.85 -8.51
CA ASN A 68 -6.71 8.95 -9.91
C ASN A 68 -5.55 8.00 -10.27
N VAL A 69 -5.32 7.81 -11.58
CA VAL A 69 -4.27 6.90 -12.09
C VAL A 69 -2.89 7.21 -11.52
N GLN A 70 -2.52 8.49 -11.35
CA GLN A 70 -1.21 8.85 -10.81
C GLN A 70 -1.06 8.44 -9.35
N GLN A 71 -2.12 8.58 -8.55
CA GLN A 71 -2.13 8.15 -7.14
C GLN A 71 -2.09 6.63 -7.02
N GLN A 72 -2.80 5.89 -7.89
CA GLN A 72 -2.71 4.42 -7.92
C GLN A 72 -1.29 3.95 -8.25
N MET A 73 -0.66 4.54 -9.27
CA MET A 73 0.74 4.22 -9.62
C MET A 73 1.71 4.52 -8.46
N VAL A 74 1.53 5.65 -7.77
CA VAL A 74 2.35 5.97 -6.59
C VAL A 74 2.14 4.95 -5.46
N PHE A 75 0.91 4.52 -5.24
CA PHE A 75 0.61 3.51 -4.22
C PHE A 75 1.32 2.18 -4.55
N ASP A 76 1.15 1.68 -5.77
CA ASP A 76 1.76 0.42 -6.21
C ASP A 76 3.29 0.49 -6.13
N GLU A 77 3.89 1.62 -6.55
CA GLU A 77 5.33 1.84 -6.47
C GLU A 77 5.85 1.83 -5.03
N GLU A 78 5.22 2.57 -4.11
CA GLU A 78 5.70 2.63 -2.72
C GLU A 78 5.43 1.32 -1.95
N MET A 79 4.39 0.56 -2.33
CA MET A 79 4.18 -0.81 -1.84
C MET A 79 5.33 -1.73 -2.25
N ALA A 80 5.66 -1.74 -3.55
CA ALA A 80 6.74 -2.56 -4.08
C ALA A 80 8.11 -2.17 -3.51
N LEU A 81 8.41 -0.86 -3.45
CA LEU A 81 9.65 -0.34 -2.85
C LEU A 81 9.77 -0.64 -1.35
N GLY A 82 8.64 -0.80 -0.67
CA GLY A 82 8.57 -1.17 0.73
C GLY A 82 8.64 -2.66 1.01
N ASP A 83 8.84 -3.51 0.01
CA ASP A 83 8.77 -4.97 0.13
C ASP A 83 7.41 -5.45 0.68
N ALA A 84 6.31 -4.76 0.34
CA ALA A 84 4.96 -5.26 0.64
C ALA A 84 4.58 -6.37 -0.35
N PRO A 85 3.81 -7.39 0.08
CA PRO A 85 3.28 -8.39 -0.85
C PRO A 85 2.13 -7.82 -1.69
N GLU A 86 1.95 -8.39 -2.89
CA GLU A 86 0.77 -8.15 -3.76
C GLU A 86 -0.51 -8.80 -3.20
#